data_AF-A0A151K1S6-F1
#
_entry.id   AF-A0A151K1S6-F1
#
_cell.length_a   1.000
_cell.length_b   1.000
_cell.length_c   1.000
_cell.angle_alpha   90.00
_cell.angle_beta   90.00
_cell.angle_gamma   90.00
#
_symmetry.space_group_name_H-M   'P 1'
#
loop_
_entity.id
_entity.type
_entity.pdbx_description
1 polymer ?
#
loop_
_entity_poly.entity_id
_entity_poly.type
_entity_poly.pdbx_seq_one_letter_code
_entity_poly.pdbx_strand_id
1 'polypeptide(L)'
;IIAFETGFVPSNINYTSPRNDIDALINGSIRVVQEPIPLQNGYIGINNFGFGGANAHTLLKWNDKRKISNGAPNDDLLRLVVLSGRTEESVNLFLNDVSVNFSKTF
;
A
#
# COMPACT_ATOMS: atom_id res chain seq x y z
N ILE A 1 3.07 3.74 0.12
CA ILE A 1 3.06 2.51 0.94
C ILE A 1 1.84 1.66 0.63
N ILE A 2 0.60 2.12 0.85
CA ILE A 2 -0.61 1.33 0.54
C ILE A 2 -0.59 0.78 -0.90
N ALA A 3 -0.25 1.61 -1.90
CA ALA A 3 -0.13 1.15 -3.28
C ALA A 3 0.92 0.04 -3.52
N PHE A 4 1.98 0.00 -2.70
CA PHE A 4 2.96 -1.09 -2.75
C PHE A 4 2.39 -2.38 -2.18
N GLU A 5 1.60 -2.31 -1.11
CA GLU A 5 1.03 -3.49 -0.46
C GLU A 5 -0.20 -4.04 -1.22
N THR A 6 -1.01 -3.17 -1.82
CA THR A 6 -2.19 -3.58 -2.59
C THR A 6 -1.88 -3.88 -4.05
N GLY A 7 -0.75 -3.37 -4.57
CA GLY A 7 -0.39 -3.46 -5.99
C GLY A 7 -1.13 -2.49 -6.90
N PHE A 8 -1.91 -1.54 -6.35
CA PHE A 8 -2.68 -0.56 -7.12
C PHE A 8 -2.43 0.87 -6.65
N VAL A 9 -2.22 1.78 -7.60
CA VAL A 9 -2.22 3.23 -7.34
C VAL A 9 -3.67 3.70 -7.25
N PRO A 10 -4.11 4.31 -6.14
CA PRO A 10 -5.49 4.79 -5.99
C PRO A 10 -5.76 5.99 -6.91
N SER A 11 -7.03 6.21 -7.22
CA SER A 11 -7.47 7.36 -8.01
C SER A 11 -7.46 8.66 -7.23
N ASN A 12 -7.19 9.75 -7.95
CA ASN A 12 -7.43 11.11 -7.50
C ASN A 12 -8.91 11.46 -7.66
N ILE A 13 -9.48 12.11 -6.65
CA ILE A 13 -10.82 12.68 -6.70
C ILE A 13 -10.82 14.09 -7.32
N ASN A 14 -11.99 14.57 -7.74
CA ASN A 14 -12.22 15.94 -8.22
C ASN A 14 -11.43 16.37 -9.47
N TYR A 15 -10.97 15.41 -10.28
CA TYR A 15 -10.37 15.70 -11.59
C TYR A 15 -11.45 15.62 -12.67
N THR A 16 -11.89 16.77 -13.20
CA THR A 16 -12.97 16.85 -14.20
C THR A 16 -12.45 17.19 -15.60
N SER A 17 -11.49 18.11 -15.69
CA SER A 17 -10.83 18.49 -16.93
C SER A 17 -9.35 18.83 -16.67
N PRO A 18 -8.47 18.60 -17.65
CA PRO A 18 -7.07 19.02 -17.54
C PRO A 18 -6.99 20.54 -17.43
N ARG A 19 -5.98 21.01 -16.70
CA ARG A 19 -5.62 22.42 -16.68
C ARG A 19 -5.02 22.82 -18.03
N ASN A 20 -5.59 23.87 -18.64
CA ASN A 20 -5.21 24.33 -19.97
C ASN A 20 -3.83 25.03 -20.02
N ASP A 21 -3.25 25.35 -18.86
CA ASP A 21 -1.93 25.97 -18.74
C ASP A 21 -0.79 24.96 -18.49
N ILE A 22 -1.10 23.64 -18.53
CA ILE A 22 -0.11 22.57 -18.31
C ILE A 22 -0.08 21.66 -19.54
N ASP A 23 0.82 21.94 -20.48
CA ASP A 23 0.97 21.19 -21.73
C ASP A 23 1.11 19.69 -21.52
N ALA A 24 1.81 19.25 -20.47
CA ALA A 24 2.04 17.85 -20.17
C ALA A 24 0.74 17.06 -19.85
N LEU A 25 -0.28 17.75 -19.32
CA LEU A 25 -1.60 17.17 -19.10
C LEU A 25 -2.43 17.14 -20.40
N ILE A 26 -2.30 18.17 -21.24
CA ILE A 26 -3.01 18.29 -22.51
C ILE A 26 -2.51 17.26 -23.52
N ASN A 27 -1.20 17.11 -23.64
CA ASN A 27 -0.56 16.17 -24.57
C ASN A 27 -0.48 14.72 -24.02
N GLY A 28 -0.85 14.51 -22.75
CA GLY A 28 -0.93 13.20 -22.11
C GLY A 28 0.40 12.54 -21.77
N SER A 29 1.51 13.29 -21.78
CA SER A 29 2.82 12.84 -21.28
C SER A 29 2.83 12.63 -19.77
N ILE A 30 2.02 13.41 -19.04
CA ILE A 30 1.67 13.16 -17.64
C ILE A 30 0.17 12.88 -17.58
N ARG A 31 -0.23 11.88 -16.80
CA ARG A 31 -1.63 11.47 -16.66
C ARG A 31 -2.02 11.44 -15.19
N VAL A 32 -3.14 12.09 -14.87
CA VAL A 32 -3.76 11.95 -13.55
C VAL A 32 -4.43 10.57 -13.47
N VAL A 33 -4.22 9.87 -12.36
CA VAL A 33 -4.84 8.57 -12.10
C VAL A 33 -6.30 8.81 -11.74
N GLN A 34 -7.22 8.60 -12.69
CA GLN A 34 -8.67 8.79 -12.49
C GLN A 34 -9.38 7.53 -12.01
N GLU A 35 -8.81 6.36 -12.28
CA GLU A 35 -9.28 5.05 -11.83
C GLU A 35 -8.09 4.28 -11.23
N PRO A 36 -8.29 3.34 -10.30
CA PRO A 36 -7.21 2.53 -9.76
C PRO A 36 -6.42 1.83 -10.87
N ILE A 37 -5.10 2.00 -10.89
CA ILE A 37 -4.23 1.37 -11.90
C ILE A 37 -3.24 0.41 -11.24
N PRO A 38 -2.88 -0.70 -11.91
CA PRO A 38 -1.81 -1.56 -11.42
C PRO A 38 -0.49 -0.79 -11.29
N LEU A 39 0.21 -1.01 -10.19
CA LEU A 39 1.53 -0.42 -9.98
C LEU A 39 2.54 -1.02 -10.97
N GLN A 40 3.26 -0.17 -11.69
CA GLN A 40 4.26 -0.56 -12.69
C GLN A 40 5.67 -0.23 -12.19
N ASN A 41 6.64 -1.11 -12.47
CA ASN A 41 8.08 -0.92 -12.27
C ASN A 41 8.56 -0.66 -10.83
N GLY A 42 7.66 -0.52 -9.85
CA GLY A 42 7.96 -0.48 -8.42
C GLY A 42 8.71 0.77 -7.93
N TYR A 43 8.96 1.78 -8.77
CA TYR A 43 9.57 3.04 -8.34
C TYR A 43 8.52 4.15 -8.25
N ILE A 44 8.51 4.88 -7.13
CA ILE A 44 7.59 6.00 -6.90
C ILE A 44 8.36 7.21 -6.38
N GLY A 45 8.23 8.35 -7.06
CA GLY A 45 8.70 9.64 -6.58
C GLY A 45 7.65 10.33 -5.72
N ILE A 46 8.07 10.99 -4.64
CA ILE A 46 7.22 11.77 -3.75
C ILE A 46 7.80 13.18 -3.63
N ASN A 47 6.96 14.19 -3.85
CA ASN A 47 7.30 15.60 -3.72
C ASN A 47 6.64 16.20 -2.48
N ASN A 48 7.34 17.13 -1.83
CA ASN A 48 6.79 17.98 -0.77
C ASN A 48 7.37 19.39 -0.90
N PHE A 49 6.50 20.41 -0.95
CA PHE A 49 6.87 21.81 -1.09
C PHE A 49 6.17 22.62 0.00
N GLY A 50 6.95 23.13 0.95
CA GLY A 50 6.46 23.98 2.03
C GLY A 50 6.31 25.43 1.57
N PHE A 51 5.26 26.11 2.05
CA PHE A 51 4.99 27.52 1.73
C PHE A 51 6.18 28.46 1.98
N GLY A 52 7.02 28.18 2.99
CA GLY A 52 8.25 28.94 3.27
C GLY A 52 9.40 28.71 2.27
N GLY A 53 9.18 27.96 1.19
CA GLY A 53 10.16 27.67 0.16
C GLY A 53 11.02 26.42 0.39
N ALA A 54 10.80 25.70 1.49
CA ALA A 54 11.49 24.43 1.75
C ALA A 54 10.94 23.33 0.84
N ASN A 55 11.82 22.64 0.11
CA ASN A 55 11.45 21.61 -0.86
C ASN A 55 12.12 20.28 -0.51
N ALA A 56 11.40 19.18 -0.68
CA ALA A 56 11.92 17.83 -0.50
C ALA A 56 11.41 16.90 -1.61
N HIS A 57 12.27 15.98 -2.03
CA HIS A 57 11.95 14.92 -2.96
C HIS A 57 12.54 13.59 -2.48
N THR A 58 11.76 12.53 -2.58
CA THR A 58 12.20 11.18 -2.22
C THR A 58 11.80 10.19 -3.30
N LEU A 59 12.74 9.33 -3.69
CA LEU A 59 12.48 8.16 -4.53
C LEU A 59 12.35 6.91 -3.67
N LEU A 60 11.24 6.18 -3.82
CA LEU A 60 10.99 4.91 -3.16
C LEU A 60 11.06 3.77 -4.17
N LYS A 61 11.61 2.63 -3.73
CA LYS A 61 11.58 1.36 -4.46
C LYS A 61 10.71 0.36 -3.68
N TRP A 62 9.81 -0.30 -4.37
CA TRP A 62 9.01 -1.40 -3.83
C TRP A 62 9.91 -2.57 -3.44
N ASN A 63 9.63 -3.17 -2.29
CA ASN A 63 10.18 -4.47 -1.92
C ASN A 63 9.55 -5.56 -2.79
N ASP A 64 10.35 -6.17 -3.66
CA ASP A 64 9.92 -7.24 -4.58
C ASP A 64 9.84 -8.61 -3.91
N LYS A 65 10.23 -8.72 -2.63
CA LYS A 65 10.11 -9.96 -1.86
C LYS A 65 8.65 -10.35 -1.68
N ARG A 66 8.23 -11.40 -2.40
CA ARG A 66 6.92 -12.04 -2.23
C ARG A 66 6.96 -13.02 -1.05
N LYS A 67 5.94 -12.99 -0.21
CA LYS A 67 5.74 -14.01 0.82
C LYS A 67 5.30 -15.31 0.15
N ILE A 68 6.03 -16.40 0.39
CA ILE A 68 5.61 -17.75 0.00
C ILE A 68 4.41 -18.13 0.86
N SER A 69 3.34 -18.67 0.26
CA SER A 69 2.12 -19.07 0.96
C SER A 69 1.53 -17.97 1.87
N ASN A 70 1.64 -16.69 1.47
CA ASN A 70 1.25 -15.53 2.30
C ASN A 70 1.92 -15.46 3.69
N GLY A 71 3.03 -16.17 3.88
CA GLY A 71 3.73 -16.27 5.16
C GLY A 71 3.27 -17.44 6.02
N ALA A 72 2.35 -18.28 5.52
CA ALA A 72 1.98 -19.53 6.17
C ALA A 72 3.18 -20.50 6.13
N PRO A 73 3.45 -21.19 7.26
CA PRO A 73 4.42 -22.27 7.30
C PRO A 73 4.08 -23.42 6.35
N ASN A 74 5.09 -24.18 5.97
CA ASN A 74 4.95 -25.38 5.15
C ASN A 74 5.18 -26.64 5.99
N ASP A 75 4.51 -26.72 7.15
CA ASP A 75 4.58 -27.83 8.10
C ASP A 75 3.31 -27.87 8.98
N ASP A 76 3.10 -28.99 9.67
CA ASP A 76 1.93 -29.22 10.55
C ASP A 76 2.24 -28.93 12.03
N LEU A 77 3.25 -28.11 12.32
CA LEU A 77 3.68 -27.85 13.69
C LEU A 77 2.77 -26.81 14.37
N LEU A 78 2.32 -27.15 15.59
CA LEU A 78 1.63 -26.20 16.46
C LEU A 78 2.56 -25.05 16.84
N ARG A 79 2.05 -23.83 16.77
CA ARG A 79 2.79 -22.60 17.09
C ARG A 79 2.13 -21.88 18.26
N LEU A 80 2.94 -21.53 19.26
CA LEU A 80 2.50 -20.70 20.37
C LEU A 80 2.50 -19.23 19.93
N VAL A 81 1.34 -18.58 20.02
CA VAL A 81 1.18 -17.15 19.80
C VAL A 81 0.85 -16.50 21.14
N VAL A 82 1.70 -15.58 21.58
CA VAL A 82 1.51 -14.81 22.82
C VAL A 82 1.24 -13.37 22.45
N LEU A 83 0.17 -12.80 23.00
CA LEU A 83 -0.28 -11.44 22.73
C LEU A 83 -0.58 -10.71 24.03
N SER A 84 -0.41 -9.39 23.99
CA SER A 84 -0.79 -8.48 25.07
C SER A 84 -1.51 -7.28 24.47
N GLY A 85 -2.59 -6.86 25.09
CA GLY A 85 -3.37 -5.68 24.66
C GLY A 85 -3.80 -4.87 25.87
N ARG A 86 -4.10 -3.58 25.65
CA ARG A 86 -4.55 -2.69 26.74
C ARG A 86 -5.96 -3.05 27.23
N THR A 87 -6.76 -3.66 26.35
CA THR A 87 -8.13 -4.12 26.58
C THR A 87 -8.28 -5.56 26.11
N GLU A 88 -9.26 -6.27 26.69
CA GLU A 88 -9.61 -7.63 26.26
C GLU A 88 -10.03 -7.67 24.78
N GLU A 89 -10.80 -6.66 24.34
CA GLU A 89 -11.22 -6.52 22.94
C GLU A 89 -10.03 -6.47 21.97
N SER A 90 -8.97 -5.72 22.32
CA SER A 90 -7.75 -5.65 21.50
C SER A 90 -7.10 -7.03 21.37
N VAL A 91 -7.02 -7.81 22.45
CA VAL A 91 -6.45 -9.17 22.41
C VAL A 91 -7.32 -10.08 21.55
N ASN A 92 -8.64 -10.02 21.72
CA ASN A 92 -9.58 -10.84 20.95
C ASN A 92 -9.55 -10.52 19.45
N LEU A 93 -9.44 -9.25 19.06
CA LEU A 93 -9.30 -8.86 17.66
C LEU A 93 -8.06 -9.47 17.00
N PHE A 94 -6.91 -9.40 17.67
CA PHE A 94 -5.68 -10.00 17.14
C PHE A 94 -5.74 -11.53 17.10
N LEU A 95 -6.29 -12.17 18.13
CA LEU A 95 -6.47 -13.63 18.14
C LEU A 95 -7.36 -14.10 16.99
N ASN A 96 -8.42 -13.35 16.67
CA ASN A 96 -9.31 -13.65 15.54
C ASN A 96 -8.63 -13.45 14.18
N ASP A 97 -7.83 -12.38 14.01
CA ASP A 97 -7.09 -12.18 12.77
C ASP A 97 -6.03 -13.28 12.54
N VAL A 98 -5.32 -13.66 13.59
CA VAL A 98 -4.38 -14.79 13.55
C VAL A 98 -5.11 -16.09 13.21
N SER A 99 -6.22 -16.40 13.89
CA SER A 99 -6.93 -17.67 13.65
C SER A 99 -7.45 -17.79 12.21
N VAL A 100 -8.03 -16.73 11.63
CA VAL A 100 -8.51 -16.75 10.22
C VAL A 100 -7.36 -17.01 9.23
N ASN A 101 -6.16 -16.49 9.50
CA ASN A 101 -5.00 -16.69 8.63
C ASN A 101 -4.39 -18.10 8.71
N PHE A 102 -4.63 -18.84 9.80
CA PHE A 102 -4.10 -20.20 10.01
C PHE A 102 -5.15 -21.33 9.93
N SER A 103 -6.45 -21.01 9.90
CA SER A 103 -7.54 -22.00 9.89
C SER A 103 -7.83 -22.61 8.51
N LYS A 104 -7.06 -22.28 7.46
CA LYS A 104 -7.18 -22.90 6.12
C LYS A 104 -6.54 -24.30 6.01
N THR A 105 -6.21 -24.94 7.13
CA THR A 105 -5.44 -26.20 7.16
C THR A 105 -6.07 -27.30 8.03
N PHE A 106 -7.36 -27.21 8.33
CA PHE A 106 -8.14 -28.33 8.87
C PHE A 106 -9.42 -28.55 8.06
#